data_AF-A0A453R887-F1
#
_entry.id   AF-A0A453R887-F1
#
_cell.length_a   1.000
_cell.length_b   1.000
_cell.length_c   1.000
_cell.angle_alpha   90.00
_cell.angle_beta   90.00
_cell.angle_gamma   90.00
#
_symmetry.space_group_name_H-M   'P 1'
#
loop_
_entity.id
_entity.type
_entity.pdbx_description
1 polymer ?
#
loop_
_entity_poly.entity_id
_entity_poly.type
_entity_poly.pdbx_seq_one_letter_code
_entity_poly.pdbx_strand_id
1 'polypeptide(L)'
;TASHNPVGDNGVKIVDADGGMMSQAWEPFSDALANAPTPDALLQLVLQFAKDEGITLGGAHSAQVLLARDTRPTGEYLLDVATKGISAIVGSVALDMGILTTPQLHWMVRNKNRGLKASEADYFTQITESFRHLLELTPDDKGIDELNEKLIVDGANGIGGLKLEQIKPNLARLDILVRNSGKEGEGILNERCGADFVQKEKVLPLGFGPNDVGVRCASFDGDADRLVYFHVTSPSKTSVDLVDGDKILSLFVLFIREQLDIINGKDNKGLLPTRFGVVQTAYANGASTEFLKNLGLEVVFTSTGVKYLHKKALEYDIGVYFEANGHGTVLFNDDFVSRLESLTARLSEAAGELFMACAKAFCSFF
;
A
#
# COMPACT_ATOMS: atom_id res chain seq x y z
N THR A 1 3.48 14.16 4.79
CA THR A 1 3.83 13.02 5.68
C THR A 1 5.32 12.76 5.61
N ALA A 2 5.91 12.31 6.72
CA ALA A 2 7.24 11.70 6.74
C ALA A 2 7.21 10.21 7.17
N SER A 3 6.10 9.50 6.96
CA SER A 3 5.99 8.04 7.19
C SER A 3 6.52 7.64 8.58
N HIS A 4 7.48 6.72 8.66
CA HIS A 4 8.14 6.20 9.85
C HIS A 4 9.01 7.20 10.65
N ASN A 5 9.28 8.42 10.16
CA ASN A 5 10.12 9.38 10.86
C ASN A 5 9.54 9.82 12.22
N PRO A 6 10.37 10.35 13.14
CA PRO A 6 9.91 10.95 14.39
C PRO A 6 8.88 12.06 14.18
N VAL A 7 8.00 12.29 15.16
CA VAL A 7 6.88 13.26 15.07
C VAL A 7 7.29 14.69 14.71
N GLY A 8 8.53 15.10 15.05
CA GLY A 8 9.06 16.43 14.75
C GLY A 8 9.36 16.69 13.26
N ASP A 9 9.53 15.63 12.48
CA ASP A 9 9.79 15.73 11.03
C ASP A 9 8.48 15.89 10.25
N ASN A 10 8.58 16.32 8.99
CA ASN A 10 7.50 16.15 8.00
C ASN A 10 8.10 16.16 6.59
N GLY A 11 7.27 15.88 5.59
CA GLY A 11 7.67 15.81 4.20
C GLY A 11 6.49 15.95 3.24
N VAL A 12 6.82 16.17 1.98
CA VAL A 12 5.87 16.22 0.86
C VAL A 12 6.29 15.17 -0.17
N LYS A 13 5.29 14.47 -0.71
CA LYS A 13 5.44 13.50 -1.81
C LYS A 13 4.46 13.91 -2.91
N ILE A 14 4.82 13.69 -4.17
CA ILE A 14 3.96 13.95 -5.33
C ILE A 14 3.50 12.60 -5.89
N VAL A 15 2.21 12.52 -6.18
CA VAL A 15 1.53 11.35 -6.75
C VAL A 15 1.10 11.69 -8.18
N ASP A 16 1.51 10.88 -9.15
CA ASP A 16 1.16 11.06 -10.55
C ASP A 16 -0.27 10.59 -10.84
N ALA A 17 -0.79 10.93 -12.03
CA ALA A 17 -2.19 10.75 -12.40
C ALA A 17 -2.69 9.29 -12.32
N ASP A 18 -1.79 8.31 -12.46
CA ASP A 18 -2.08 6.89 -12.35
C ASP A 18 -2.14 6.38 -10.89
N GLY A 19 -1.86 7.25 -9.91
CA GLY A 19 -1.69 6.90 -8.51
C GLY A 19 -0.28 6.38 -8.19
N GLY A 20 0.66 6.46 -9.13
CA GLY A 20 2.06 6.13 -8.93
C GLY A 20 2.85 7.26 -8.26
N MET A 21 4.13 6.98 -7.99
CA MET A 21 5.07 8.03 -7.55
C MET A 21 5.37 8.97 -8.71
N MET A 22 5.68 10.24 -8.41
CA MET A 22 6.15 11.20 -9.41
C MET A 22 7.25 10.63 -10.32
N SER A 23 7.09 10.86 -11.62
CA SER A 23 8.09 10.55 -12.64
C SER A 23 9.48 11.06 -12.25
N GLN A 24 10.49 10.20 -12.37
CA GLN A 24 11.88 10.54 -12.06
C GLN A 24 12.42 11.66 -12.97
N ALA A 25 11.82 11.86 -14.15
CA ALA A 25 12.19 12.97 -15.02
C ALA A 25 11.87 14.35 -14.39
N TRP A 26 10.95 14.39 -13.42
CA TRP A 26 10.50 15.62 -12.75
C TRP A 26 11.19 15.84 -11.38
N GLU A 27 11.95 14.86 -10.87
CA GLU A 27 12.73 14.98 -9.62
C GLU A 27 13.74 16.15 -9.70
N PRO A 28 14.56 16.31 -10.76
CA PRO A 28 15.51 17.42 -10.85
C PRO A 28 14.86 18.80 -10.85
N PHE A 29 13.67 18.92 -11.45
CA PHE A 29 12.91 20.17 -11.44
C PHE A 29 12.41 20.50 -10.03
N SER A 30 11.86 19.51 -9.32
CA SER A 30 11.42 19.66 -7.93
C SER A 30 12.57 20.09 -7.01
N ASP A 31 13.75 19.47 -7.18
CA ASP A 31 14.97 19.83 -6.45
C ASP A 31 15.41 21.27 -6.76
N ALA A 32 15.36 21.68 -8.04
CA ALA A 32 15.70 23.05 -8.44
C ALA A 32 14.74 24.09 -7.84
N LEU A 33 13.43 23.80 -7.80
CA LEU A 33 12.43 24.68 -7.18
C LEU A 33 12.70 24.86 -5.67
N ALA A 34 12.96 23.75 -4.96
CA ALA A 34 13.22 23.78 -3.51
C ALA A 34 14.50 24.56 -3.16
N ASN A 35 15.49 24.57 -4.05
CA ASN A 35 16.78 25.22 -3.87
C ASN A 35 16.89 26.60 -4.54
N ALA A 36 15.80 27.15 -5.08
CA ALA A 36 15.82 28.45 -5.74
C ALA A 36 16.24 29.56 -4.74
N PRO A 37 17.31 30.34 -5.05
CA PRO A 37 17.89 31.26 -4.07
C PRO A 37 17.06 32.54 -3.87
N THR A 38 16.17 32.85 -4.81
CA THR A 38 15.32 34.05 -4.79
C THR A 38 13.96 33.75 -5.42
N PRO A 39 12.91 34.54 -5.09
CA PRO A 39 11.61 34.44 -5.75
C PRO A 39 11.67 34.62 -7.28
N ASP A 40 12.54 35.51 -7.78
CA ASP A 40 12.71 35.71 -9.22
C ASP A 40 13.32 34.47 -9.89
N ALA A 41 14.33 33.86 -9.27
CA ALA A 41 14.91 32.61 -9.77
C ALA A 41 13.88 31.48 -9.79
N LEU A 42 13.05 31.37 -8.75
CA LEU A 42 11.95 30.41 -8.70
C LEU A 42 10.98 30.62 -9.87
N LEU A 43 10.55 31.87 -10.10
CA LEU A 43 9.65 32.21 -11.20
C LEU A 43 10.26 31.86 -12.57
N GLN A 44 11.54 32.17 -12.80
CA GLN A 44 12.21 31.83 -14.05
C GLN A 44 12.29 30.30 -14.26
N LEU A 45 12.55 29.52 -13.21
CA LEU A 45 12.54 28.06 -13.29
C LEU A 45 11.17 27.53 -13.70
N VAL A 46 10.08 28.03 -13.09
CA VAL A 46 8.71 27.63 -13.42
C VAL A 46 8.36 27.98 -14.88
N LEU A 47 8.68 29.20 -15.33
CA LEU A 47 8.38 29.65 -16.69
C LEU A 47 9.19 28.87 -17.74
N GLN A 48 10.45 28.58 -17.45
CA GLN A 48 11.32 27.82 -18.34
C GLN A 48 10.86 26.36 -18.43
N PHE A 49 10.55 25.73 -17.29
CA PHE A 49 10.02 24.36 -17.28
C PHE A 49 8.69 24.26 -18.04
N ALA A 50 7.77 25.19 -17.82
CA ALA A 50 6.51 25.21 -18.54
C ALA A 50 6.71 25.35 -20.06
N LYS A 51 7.69 26.15 -20.49
CA LYS A 51 8.04 26.28 -21.91
C LYS A 51 8.63 24.98 -22.48
N ASP A 52 9.54 24.34 -21.75
CA ASP A 52 10.25 23.14 -22.20
C ASP A 52 9.31 21.92 -22.31
N GLU A 53 8.38 21.79 -21.36
CA GLU A 53 7.37 20.72 -21.34
C GLU A 53 6.11 21.07 -22.16
N GLY A 54 6.05 22.25 -22.79
CA GLY A 54 4.87 22.70 -23.56
C GLY A 54 3.62 22.92 -22.71
N ILE A 55 3.77 23.19 -21.42
CA ILE A 55 2.68 23.48 -20.47
C ILE A 55 2.18 24.91 -20.72
N THR A 56 0.92 25.03 -21.12
CA THR A 56 0.28 26.34 -21.31
C THR A 56 -0.10 26.93 -19.95
N LEU A 57 0.48 28.08 -19.61
CA LEU A 57 0.13 28.83 -18.41
C LEU A 57 -0.96 29.87 -18.73
N GLY A 58 -1.96 29.99 -17.85
CA GLY A 58 -3.10 30.89 -18.04
C GLY A 58 -4.17 30.33 -18.99
N GLY A 59 -5.44 30.59 -18.69
CA GLY A 59 -6.60 30.10 -19.45
C GLY A 59 -7.62 29.36 -18.59
N ALA A 60 -8.67 28.81 -19.23
CA ALA A 60 -9.78 28.12 -18.57
C ALA A 60 -9.54 26.60 -18.37
N HIS A 61 -8.30 26.18 -18.14
CA HIS A 61 -7.96 24.78 -17.87
C HIS A 61 -7.81 24.57 -16.37
N SER A 62 -8.74 23.81 -15.78
CA SER A 62 -8.81 23.54 -14.33
C SER A 62 -7.87 22.40 -13.94
N ALA A 63 -6.59 22.69 -13.71
CA ALA A 63 -5.70 21.71 -13.07
C ALA A 63 -6.20 21.46 -11.64
N GLN A 64 -6.36 20.20 -11.25
CA GLN A 64 -6.83 19.84 -9.92
C GLN A 64 -5.73 19.08 -9.19
N VAL A 65 -5.32 19.59 -8.04
CA VAL A 65 -4.31 18.96 -7.18
C VAL A 65 -4.98 18.54 -5.89
N LEU A 66 -4.99 17.24 -5.62
CA LEU A 66 -5.54 16.69 -4.38
C LEU A 66 -4.45 16.74 -3.31
N LEU A 67 -4.76 17.33 -2.17
CA LEU A 67 -3.88 17.42 -1.02
C LEU A 67 -4.45 16.61 0.13
N ALA A 68 -3.59 15.84 0.80
CA ALA A 68 -3.94 15.21 2.06
C ALA A 68 -2.71 15.18 2.97
N ARG A 69 -2.95 14.95 4.27
CA ARG A 69 -1.90 14.88 5.29
C ARG A 69 -2.10 13.73 6.24
N ASP A 70 -1.04 13.39 6.97
CA ASP A 70 -1.12 12.52 8.15
C ASP A 70 -1.45 13.36 9.41
N THR A 71 -1.30 12.73 10.58
CA THR A 71 -1.61 13.31 11.90
C THR A 71 -0.50 14.20 12.46
N ARG A 72 0.56 14.51 11.71
CA ARG A 72 1.68 15.32 12.21
C ARG A 72 1.22 16.74 12.57
N PRO A 73 1.67 17.33 13.70
CA PRO A 73 1.26 18.66 14.13
C PRO A 73 1.55 19.77 13.11
N THR A 74 2.67 19.65 12.37
CA THR A 74 3.05 20.61 11.31
C THR A 74 2.21 20.49 10.03
N GLY A 75 1.35 19.47 9.93
CA GLY A 75 0.61 19.14 8.72
C GLY A 75 -0.37 20.23 8.28
N GLU A 76 -1.06 20.89 9.21
CA GLU A 76 -2.01 21.97 8.87
C GLU A 76 -1.31 23.18 8.26
N TYR A 77 -0.18 23.58 8.85
CA TYR A 77 0.64 24.66 8.31
C TYR A 77 1.18 24.34 6.92
N LEU A 78 1.71 23.12 6.71
CA LEU A 78 2.24 22.72 5.42
C LEU A 78 1.16 22.59 4.35
N LEU A 79 -0.05 22.16 4.72
CA LEU A 79 -1.21 22.11 3.84
C LEU A 79 -1.63 23.52 3.36
N ASP A 80 -1.65 24.51 4.27
CA ASP A 80 -1.92 25.91 3.91
C ASP A 80 -0.86 26.47 2.94
N VAL A 81 0.41 26.21 3.20
CA VAL A 81 1.52 26.63 2.31
C VAL A 81 1.42 25.96 0.93
N ALA A 82 1.14 24.65 0.87
CA ALA A 82 0.95 23.93 -0.38
C ALA A 82 -0.24 24.48 -1.18
N THR A 83 -1.36 24.76 -0.49
CA THR A 83 -2.56 25.35 -1.07
C THR A 83 -2.26 26.70 -1.72
N LYS A 84 -1.49 27.56 -1.04
CA LYS A 84 -1.04 28.86 -1.58
C LYS A 84 -0.13 28.70 -2.80
N GLY A 85 0.81 27.76 -2.76
CA GLY A 85 1.70 27.45 -3.89
C GLY A 85 0.92 27.02 -5.14
N ILE A 86 -0.05 26.12 -4.98
CA ILE A 86 -0.92 25.67 -6.08
C ILE A 86 -1.79 26.82 -6.60
N SER A 87 -2.38 27.60 -5.70
CA SER A 87 -3.26 28.73 -6.06
C SER A 87 -2.52 29.89 -6.74
N ALA A 88 -1.18 29.94 -6.65
CA ALA A 88 -0.36 30.92 -7.37
C ALA A 88 -0.30 30.63 -8.88
N ILE A 89 -0.62 29.42 -9.32
CA ILE A 89 -0.68 29.04 -10.73
C ILE A 89 -2.10 29.27 -11.26
N VAL A 90 -2.26 30.21 -12.18
CA VAL A 90 -3.57 30.54 -12.79
C VAL A 90 -4.16 29.32 -13.48
N GLY A 91 -5.37 28.93 -13.08
CA GLY A 91 -6.08 27.74 -13.59
C GLY A 91 -5.94 26.51 -12.69
N SER A 92 -5.12 26.55 -11.65
CA SER A 92 -4.97 25.44 -10.70
C SER A 92 -5.90 25.58 -9.50
N VAL A 93 -6.43 24.46 -9.04
CA VAL A 93 -7.29 24.34 -7.86
C VAL A 93 -6.71 23.28 -6.94
N ALA A 94 -6.44 23.67 -5.69
CA ALA A 94 -6.12 22.75 -4.61
C ALA A 94 -7.41 22.21 -3.98
N LEU A 95 -7.48 20.90 -3.79
CA LEU A 95 -8.58 20.22 -3.12
C LEU A 95 -8.04 19.53 -1.88
N ASP A 96 -8.42 20.06 -0.72
CA ASP A 96 -8.10 19.44 0.57
C ASP A 96 -8.99 18.21 0.79
N MET A 97 -8.35 17.04 0.79
CA MET A 97 -8.96 15.74 1.06
C MET A 97 -8.89 15.35 2.54
N GLY A 98 -8.33 16.23 3.39
CA GLY A 98 -8.24 16.07 4.83
C GLY A 98 -7.11 15.15 5.28
N ILE A 99 -7.39 14.39 6.34
CA ILE A 99 -6.41 13.49 6.95
C ILE A 99 -6.63 12.08 6.39
N LEU A 100 -5.64 11.56 5.66
CA LEU A 100 -5.70 10.28 4.96
C LEU A 100 -4.40 9.50 5.17
N THR A 101 -4.46 8.18 5.03
CA THR A 101 -3.26 7.37 4.83
C THR A 101 -2.62 7.70 3.48
N THR A 102 -1.33 7.41 3.32
CA THR A 102 -0.66 7.57 2.02
C THR A 102 -1.37 6.75 0.93
N PRO A 103 -1.70 5.45 1.13
CA PRO A 103 -2.44 4.66 0.13
C PRO A 103 -3.82 5.22 -0.24
N GLN A 104 -4.54 5.85 0.69
CA GLN A 104 -5.83 6.48 0.40
C GLN A 104 -5.70 7.60 -0.63
N LEU A 105 -4.71 8.50 -0.47
CA LEU A 105 -4.50 9.59 -1.42
C LEU A 105 -4.11 9.04 -2.81
N HIS A 106 -3.22 8.05 -2.87
CA HIS A 106 -2.82 7.40 -4.13
C HIS A 106 -4.03 6.81 -4.87
N TRP A 107 -4.91 6.11 -4.13
CA TRP A 107 -6.14 5.55 -4.69
C TRP A 107 -7.10 6.63 -5.20
N MET A 108 -7.28 7.72 -4.44
CA MET A 108 -8.17 8.82 -4.84
C MET A 108 -7.68 9.50 -6.12
N VAL A 109 -6.37 9.70 -6.26
CA VAL A 109 -5.75 10.27 -7.48
C VAL A 109 -5.98 9.35 -8.68
N ARG A 110 -5.69 8.05 -8.56
CA ARG A 110 -5.92 7.05 -9.63
C ARG A 110 -7.39 7.06 -10.09
N ASN A 111 -8.33 6.96 -9.15
CA ASN A 111 -9.74 6.84 -9.49
C ASN A 111 -10.31 8.12 -10.09
N LYS A 112 -9.93 9.29 -9.57
CA LYS A 112 -10.39 10.55 -10.12
C LYS A 112 -9.92 10.77 -11.57
N ASN A 113 -8.69 10.39 -11.89
CA ASN A 113 -8.17 10.45 -13.27
C ASN A 113 -8.83 9.41 -14.20
N ARG A 114 -9.37 8.31 -13.65
CA ARG A 114 -10.19 7.33 -14.38
C ARG A 114 -11.67 7.74 -14.49
N GLY A 115 -12.05 8.91 -13.98
CA GLY A 115 -13.45 9.38 -13.96
C GLY A 115 -14.35 8.60 -12.99
N LEU A 116 -13.76 7.90 -12.02
CA LEU A 116 -14.47 7.11 -11.02
C LEU A 116 -14.71 7.91 -9.74
N LYS A 117 -15.62 7.41 -8.89
CA LYS A 117 -15.81 7.96 -7.54
C LYS A 117 -14.54 7.73 -6.71
N ALA A 118 -14.19 8.73 -5.92
CA ALA A 118 -12.92 8.77 -5.20
C ALA A 118 -13.09 9.38 -3.79
N SER A 119 -14.23 9.12 -3.11
CA SER A 119 -14.38 9.52 -1.71
C SER A 119 -13.73 8.50 -0.77
N GLU A 120 -13.51 8.89 0.48
CA GLU A 120 -13.03 7.96 1.52
C GLU A 120 -14.01 6.80 1.75
N ALA A 121 -15.32 7.06 1.68
CA ALA A 121 -16.32 6.01 1.80
C ALA A 121 -16.20 4.99 0.66
N ASP A 122 -15.96 5.45 -0.58
CA ASP A 122 -15.75 4.56 -1.72
C ASP A 122 -14.49 3.70 -1.55
N TYR A 123 -13.40 4.26 -0.98
CA TYR A 123 -12.19 3.51 -0.64
C TYR A 123 -12.48 2.39 0.37
N PHE A 124 -13.21 2.71 1.44
CA PHE A 124 -13.60 1.71 2.44
C PHE A 124 -14.51 0.64 1.85
N THR A 125 -15.52 1.03 1.06
CA THR A 125 -16.40 0.08 0.38
C THR A 125 -15.61 -0.86 -0.51
N GLN A 126 -14.66 -0.36 -1.31
CA GLN A 126 -13.84 -1.23 -2.16
C GLN A 126 -13.08 -2.27 -1.33
N ILE A 127 -12.45 -1.87 -0.22
CA ILE A 127 -11.71 -2.80 0.64
C ILE A 127 -12.63 -3.82 1.29
N THR A 128 -13.74 -3.37 1.90
CA THR A 128 -14.65 -4.26 2.64
C THR A 128 -15.34 -5.26 1.72
N GLU A 129 -15.77 -4.84 0.53
CA GLU A 129 -16.40 -5.74 -0.44
C GLU A 129 -15.41 -6.75 -1.02
N SER A 130 -14.18 -6.32 -1.34
CA SER A 130 -13.14 -7.24 -1.82
C SER A 130 -12.76 -8.26 -0.76
N PHE A 131 -12.65 -7.83 0.49
CA PHE A 131 -12.40 -8.71 1.64
C PHE A 131 -13.55 -9.70 1.86
N ARG A 132 -14.81 -9.23 1.81
CA ARG A 132 -16.00 -10.10 1.91
C ARG A 132 -15.99 -11.17 0.82
N HIS A 133 -15.70 -10.80 -0.43
CA HIS A 133 -15.62 -11.74 -1.55
C HIS A 133 -14.53 -12.80 -1.36
N LEU A 134 -13.38 -12.45 -0.79
CA LEU A 134 -12.34 -13.42 -0.44
C LEU A 134 -12.79 -14.39 0.67
N LEU A 135 -13.53 -13.91 1.66
CA LEU A 135 -14.02 -14.75 2.75
C LEU A 135 -15.09 -15.75 2.30
N GLU A 136 -15.96 -15.36 1.37
CA GLU A 136 -16.99 -16.23 0.79
C GLU A 136 -16.41 -17.42 0.01
N LEU A 137 -15.15 -17.33 -0.42
CA LEU A 137 -14.44 -18.40 -1.10
C LEU A 137 -13.78 -19.41 -0.17
N THR A 138 -13.68 -19.07 1.11
CA THR A 138 -12.99 -19.93 2.07
C THR A 138 -13.97 -21.03 2.49
N PRO A 139 -13.65 -22.32 2.28
CA PRO A 139 -14.54 -23.42 2.66
C PRO A 139 -14.88 -23.39 4.15
N ASP A 140 -16.15 -23.62 4.50
CA ASP A 140 -16.65 -23.68 5.90
C ASP A 140 -16.07 -24.86 6.70
N ASP A 141 -15.34 -25.77 6.04
CA ASP A 141 -14.88 -27.06 6.57
C ASP A 141 -13.80 -26.97 7.66
N LYS A 142 -13.22 -25.78 7.88
CA LYS A 142 -12.35 -25.50 9.04
C LYS A 142 -13.17 -24.69 10.03
N GLY A 143 -13.66 -25.35 11.08
CA GLY A 143 -14.45 -24.72 12.14
C GLY A 143 -13.80 -23.42 12.64
N ILE A 144 -14.64 -22.53 13.18
CA ILE A 144 -14.25 -21.23 13.73
C ILE A 144 -13.11 -21.43 14.73
N ASP A 145 -11.88 -21.11 14.33
CA ASP A 145 -10.75 -21.01 15.24
C ASP A 145 -10.74 -19.58 15.76
N GLU A 146 -11.34 -19.39 16.93
CA GLU A 146 -11.45 -18.09 17.62
C GLU A 146 -10.08 -17.38 17.73
N LEU A 147 -8.97 -18.12 17.75
CA LEU A 147 -7.62 -17.57 17.79
C LEU A 147 -7.14 -17.05 16.43
N ASN A 148 -7.58 -17.67 15.32
CA ASN A 148 -7.27 -17.21 13.97
C ASN A 148 -8.07 -15.99 13.55
N GLU A 149 -9.21 -15.74 14.17
CA GLU A 149 -10.06 -14.57 13.89
C GLU A 149 -9.59 -13.33 14.65
N LYS A 150 -8.85 -13.50 15.76
CA LYS A 150 -8.31 -12.38 16.53
C LYS A 150 -7.04 -11.79 15.91
N LEU A 151 -7.02 -10.48 15.77
CA LEU A 151 -5.86 -9.70 15.30
C LEU A 151 -5.66 -8.48 16.18
N ILE A 152 -4.46 -8.33 16.73
CA ILE A 152 -4.07 -7.10 17.43
C ILE A 152 -3.21 -6.26 16.49
N VAL A 153 -3.63 -5.03 16.22
CA VAL A 153 -2.91 -4.11 15.32
C VAL A 153 -2.38 -2.92 16.10
N ASP A 154 -1.08 -2.73 16.04
CA ASP A 154 -0.38 -1.52 16.44
C ASP A 154 -0.51 -0.45 15.33
N GLY A 155 -1.28 0.59 15.62
CA GLY A 155 -1.54 1.70 14.70
C GLY A 155 -0.43 2.75 14.65
N ALA A 156 0.71 2.53 15.33
CA ALA A 156 1.87 3.44 15.39
C ALA A 156 1.56 4.86 15.91
N ASN A 157 0.43 5.04 16.59
CA ASN A 157 -0.17 6.35 16.89
C ASN A 157 -0.35 7.24 15.65
N GLY A 158 -0.49 6.62 14.48
CA GLY A 158 -0.59 7.25 13.17
C GLY A 158 -1.98 7.20 12.58
N ILE A 159 -2.10 7.72 11.35
CA ILE A 159 -3.39 7.81 10.66
C ILE A 159 -3.97 6.42 10.34
N GLY A 160 -3.11 5.40 10.14
CA GLY A 160 -3.55 4.02 9.93
C GLY A 160 -4.40 3.45 11.05
N GLY A 161 -4.03 3.70 12.31
CA GLY A 161 -4.81 3.28 13.47
C GLY A 161 -6.21 3.90 13.49
N LEU A 162 -6.30 5.21 13.22
CA LEU A 162 -7.57 5.93 13.16
C LEU A 162 -8.48 5.42 12.05
N LYS A 163 -7.94 5.13 10.85
CA LYS A 163 -8.73 4.59 9.73
C LYS A 163 -9.13 3.13 9.97
N LEU A 164 -8.26 2.34 10.60
CA LEU A 164 -8.58 0.95 10.94
C LEU A 164 -9.74 0.88 11.95
N GLU A 165 -9.76 1.77 12.95
CA GLU A 165 -10.89 1.87 13.89
C GLU A 165 -12.23 2.18 13.19
N GLN A 166 -12.20 2.92 12.08
CA GLN A 166 -13.40 3.25 11.30
C GLN A 166 -13.87 2.07 10.43
N ILE A 167 -12.95 1.34 9.80
CA ILE A 167 -13.30 0.28 8.84
C ILE A 167 -13.53 -1.08 9.50
N LYS A 168 -12.92 -1.35 10.66
CA LYS A 168 -12.98 -2.68 11.31
C LYS A 168 -14.39 -3.22 11.58
N PRO A 169 -15.44 -2.41 11.88
CA PRO A 169 -16.79 -2.95 12.07
C PRO A 169 -17.36 -3.61 10.80
N ASN A 170 -16.82 -3.27 9.63
CA ASN A 170 -17.23 -3.81 8.33
C ASN A 170 -16.36 -5.00 7.88
N LEU A 171 -15.33 -5.38 8.64
CA LEU A 171 -14.45 -6.51 8.35
C LEU A 171 -14.93 -7.75 9.12
N ALA A 172 -16.03 -8.34 8.64
CA ALA A 172 -16.62 -9.53 9.25
C ALA A 172 -15.61 -10.69 9.44
N ARG A 173 -15.82 -11.54 10.45
CA ARG A 173 -14.94 -12.67 10.84
C ARG A 173 -13.55 -12.30 11.38
N LEU A 174 -13.22 -11.01 11.50
CA LEU A 174 -12.01 -10.56 12.17
C LEU A 174 -12.35 -9.77 13.44
N ASP A 175 -11.90 -10.26 14.60
CA ASP A 175 -11.90 -9.50 15.85
C ASP A 175 -10.62 -8.66 15.91
N ILE A 176 -10.73 -7.39 15.48
CA ILE A 176 -9.60 -6.46 15.41
C ILE A 176 -9.55 -5.56 16.65
N LEU A 177 -8.49 -5.75 17.44
CA LEU A 177 -8.11 -4.84 18.51
C LEU A 177 -7.02 -3.90 18.03
N VAL A 178 -7.32 -2.60 17.96
CA VAL A 178 -6.32 -1.57 17.64
C VAL A 178 -5.70 -1.06 18.93
N ARG A 179 -4.37 -1.05 19.00
CA ARG A 179 -3.56 -0.40 20.03
C ARG A 179 -2.72 0.69 19.36
N ASN A 180 -2.29 1.70 20.13
CA ASN A 180 -1.58 2.85 19.57
C ASN A 180 -2.33 3.41 18.36
N SER A 181 -3.63 3.61 18.50
CA SER A 181 -4.57 3.92 17.41
C SER A 181 -4.40 5.33 16.87
N GLY A 182 -3.68 6.21 17.56
CA GLY A 182 -3.56 7.62 17.23
C GLY A 182 -4.66 8.49 17.84
N LYS A 183 -5.51 7.92 18.71
CA LYS A 183 -6.42 8.69 19.55
C LYS A 183 -5.63 9.56 20.54
N GLU A 184 -6.20 10.73 20.84
CA GLU A 184 -5.61 11.66 21.77
C GLU A 184 -5.33 10.99 23.13
N GLY A 185 -4.08 11.10 23.61
CA GLY A 185 -3.65 10.55 24.89
C GLY A 185 -3.09 9.12 24.87
N GLU A 186 -3.10 8.39 23.74
CA GLU A 186 -2.55 7.01 23.69
C GLU A 186 -1.01 6.97 23.57
N GLY A 187 -0.40 7.91 22.85
CA GLY A 187 1.05 7.96 22.67
C GLY A 187 1.51 8.93 21.58
N ILE A 188 2.80 8.88 21.26
CA ILE A 188 3.42 9.72 20.23
C ILE A 188 3.62 8.90 18.94
N LEU A 189 3.42 9.54 17.79
CA LEU A 189 3.60 8.96 16.46
C LEU A 189 4.97 8.26 16.32
N ASN A 190 4.96 6.98 15.96
CA ASN A 190 6.13 6.10 15.79
C ASN A 190 7.04 5.96 17.03
N GLU A 191 6.62 6.41 18.21
CA GLU A 191 7.46 6.34 19.41
C GLU A 191 7.41 4.95 20.04
N ARG A 192 8.48 4.16 19.82
CA ARG A 192 8.61 2.78 20.34
C ARG A 192 7.47 1.86 19.91
N CYS A 193 6.88 2.16 18.75
CA CYS A 193 5.82 1.40 18.11
C CYS A 193 5.91 1.57 16.60
N GLY A 194 5.12 0.80 15.88
CA GLY A 194 5.01 0.82 14.42
C GLY A 194 5.97 -0.12 13.70
N ALA A 195 5.71 -0.31 12.41
CA ALA A 195 6.36 -1.32 11.57
C ALA A 195 7.88 -1.19 11.55
N ASP A 196 8.40 0.04 11.42
CA ASP A 196 9.84 0.31 11.38
C ASP A 196 10.53 -0.06 12.71
N PHE A 197 9.90 0.27 13.85
CA PHE A 197 10.40 -0.08 15.18
C PHE A 197 10.44 -1.60 15.37
N VAL A 198 9.33 -2.28 15.07
CA VAL A 198 9.24 -3.75 15.24
C VAL A 198 10.22 -4.48 14.32
N GLN A 199 10.40 -4.00 13.08
CA GLN A 199 11.27 -4.61 12.10
C GLN A 199 12.77 -4.44 12.43
N LYS A 200 13.18 -3.24 12.86
CA LYS A 200 14.58 -2.92 13.15
C LYS A 200 15.02 -3.43 14.52
N GLU A 201 14.23 -3.12 15.56
CA GLU A 201 14.59 -3.45 16.93
C GLU A 201 14.28 -4.90 17.28
N LYS A 202 13.31 -5.52 16.58
CA LYS A 202 12.85 -6.91 16.82
C LYS A 202 12.43 -7.14 18.27
N VAL A 203 11.84 -6.10 18.88
CA VAL A 203 11.26 -6.13 20.22
C VAL A 203 9.78 -5.74 20.17
N LEU A 204 9.06 -6.06 21.25
CA LEU A 204 7.65 -5.74 21.39
C LEU A 204 7.41 -4.21 21.33
N PRO A 205 6.45 -3.75 20.51
CA PRO A 205 6.04 -2.35 20.52
C PRO A 205 5.32 -2.00 21.83
N LEU A 206 5.26 -0.70 22.14
CA LEU A 206 4.59 -0.22 23.35
C LEU A 206 3.13 -0.72 23.40
N GLY A 207 2.73 -1.21 24.58
CA GLY A 207 1.38 -1.76 24.78
C GLY A 207 1.22 -3.24 24.42
N PHE A 208 2.30 -3.94 24.06
CA PHE A 208 2.31 -5.39 23.81
C PHE A 208 3.11 -6.14 24.87
N GLY A 209 2.70 -7.37 25.19
CA GLY A 209 3.29 -8.11 26.31
C GLY A 209 2.82 -9.56 26.45
N PRO A 210 3.01 -10.16 27.64
CA PRO A 210 2.74 -11.58 27.90
C PRO A 210 1.32 -12.06 27.57
N ASN A 211 0.34 -11.16 27.66
CA ASN A 211 -1.07 -11.47 27.40
C ASN A 211 -1.38 -11.64 25.90
N ASP A 212 -0.42 -11.33 25.03
CA ASP A 212 -0.58 -11.41 23.57
C ASP A 212 0.13 -12.66 22.98
N VAL A 213 0.67 -13.53 23.85
CA VAL A 213 1.28 -14.79 23.42
C VAL A 213 0.24 -15.66 22.70
N GLY A 214 0.62 -16.16 21.53
CA GLY A 214 -0.24 -16.97 20.67
C GLY A 214 -1.24 -16.18 19.81
N VAL A 215 -1.34 -14.85 19.99
CA VAL A 215 -2.21 -14.01 19.17
C VAL A 215 -1.45 -13.46 17.96
N ARG A 216 -2.12 -13.39 16.80
CA ARG A 216 -1.56 -12.75 15.60
C ARG A 216 -1.50 -11.24 15.82
N CYS A 217 -0.31 -10.66 15.69
CA CYS A 217 -0.10 -9.22 15.83
C CYS A 217 0.43 -8.62 14.52
N ALA A 218 0.09 -7.36 14.27
CA ALA A 218 0.61 -6.59 13.16
C ALA A 218 0.92 -5.15 13.58
N SER A 219 1.83 -4.48 12.87
CA SER A 219 2.13 -3.05 13.04
C SER A 219 2.07 -2.33 11.69
N PHE A 220 1.38 -1.19 11.67
CA PHE A 220 1.52 -0.18 10.62
C PHE A 220 2.69 0.74 10.89
N ASP A 221 3.14 1.50 9.90
CA ASP A 221 3.90 2.72 10.14
C ASP A 221 2.99 3.97 10.17
N GLY A 222 3.58 5.14 10.42
CA GLY A 222 2.83 6.36 10.72
C GLY A 222 1.81 6.81 9.67
N ASP A 223 2.05 6.55 8.38
CA ASP A 223 1.15 6.84 7.26
C ASP A 223 0.49 5.60 6.63
N ALA A 224 0.69 4.42 7.25
CA ALA A 224 0.14 3.13 6.86
C ALA A 224 0.49 2.70 5.43
N ASP A 225 1.73 2.95 4.99
CA ASP A 225 2.27 2.42 3.73
C ASP A 225 3.15 1.17 3.93
N ARG A 226 3.39 0.77 5.19
CA ARG A 226 4.09 -0.46 5.58
C ARG A 226 3.25 -1.32 6.51
N LEU A 227 3.41 -2.63 6.37
CA LEU A 227 2.85 -3.62 7.27
C LEU A 227 3.89 -4.68 7.62
N VAL A 228 4.04 -4.97 8.90
CA VAL A 228 4.73 -6.18 9.38
C VAL A 228 3.82 -6.94 10.32
N TYR A 229 3.92 -8.26 10.29
CA TYR A 229 3.32 -9.13 11.29
C TYR A 229 4.37 -9.54 12.31
N PHE A 230 3.93 -9.93 13.50
CA PHE A 230 4.83 -10.51 14.50
C PHE A 230 4.07 -11.39 15.50
N HIS A 231 4.81 -12.24 16.19
CA HIS A 231 4.30 -13.03 17.30
C HIS A 231 5.06 -12.75 18.59
N VAL A 232 4.33 -12.73 19.69
CA VAL A 232 4.92 -12.72 21.03
C VAL A 232 5.31 -14.16 21.38
N THR A 233 6.62 -14.40 21.47
CA THR A 233 7.18 -15.76 21.57
C THR A 233 7.12 -16.37 22.97
N SER A 234 7.17 -15.56 24.02
CA SER A 234 7.15 -16.01 25.40
C SER A 234 6.77 -14.88 26.37
N PRO A 235 6.06 -15.17 27.47
CA PRO A 235 5.80 -14.21 28.55
C PRO A 235 7.04 -13.54 29.14
N SER A 236 8.21 -14.18 29.06
CA SER A 236 9.44 -13.71 29.69
C SER A 236 10.40 -12.99 28.74
N LYS A 237 10.09 -12.92 27.44
CA LYS A 237 10.96 -12.33 26.42
C LYS A 237 10.32 -11.09 25.81
N THR A 238 11.15 -10.08 25.56
CA THR A 238 10.75 -8.87 24.83
C THR A 238 10.96 -9.00 23.33
N SER A 239 11.62 -10.07 22.85
CA SER A 239 11.88 -10.31 21.43
C SER A 239 10.63 -10.81 20.71
N VAL A 240 10.42 -10.32 19.48
CA VAL A 240 9.34 -10.79 18.61
C VAL A 240 9.84 -11.83 17.61
N ASP A 241 8.96 -12.76 17.22
CA ASP A 241 9.15 -13.50 15.97
C ASP A 241 8.54 -12.69 14.83
N LEU A 242 9.40 -12.10 14.00
CA LEU A 242 9.04 -11.14 12.97
C LEU A 242 8.56 -11.84 11.71
N VAL A 243 7.47 -11.34 11.14
CA VAL A 243 6.98 -11.66 9.81
C VAL A 243 7.02 -10.38 8.99
N ASP A 244 8.17 -10.15 8.38
CA ASP A 244 8.49 -8.96 7.60
C ASP A 244 7.98 -9.05 6.15
N GLY A 245 8.31 -8.03 5.34
CA GLY A 245 7.87 -7.97 3.95
C GLY A 245 8.30 -9.15 3.08
N ASP A 246 9.42 -9.81 3.36
CA ASP A 246 9.85 -11.00 2.61
C ASP A 246 8.93 -12.20 2.87
N LYS A 247 8.50 -12.39 4.14
CA LYS A 247 7.53 -13.43 4.48
C LYS A 247 6.14 -13.12 3.92
N ILE A 248 5.73 -11.85 3.93
CA ILE A 248 4.46 -11.40 3.32
C ILE A 248 4.48 -11.64 1.80
N LEU A 249 5.57 -11.27 1.12
CA LEU A 249 5.77 -11.56 -0.30
C LEU A 249 5.68 -13.06 -0.57
N SER A 250 6.37 -13.87 0.22
CA SER A 250 6.37 -15.33 0.04
C SER A 250 4.97 -15.91 0.22
N LEU A 251 4.18 -15.38 1.16
CA LEU A 251 2.79 -15.78 1.38
C LEU A 251 1.90 -15.45 0.16
N PHE A 252 1.98 -14.21 -0.36
CA PHE A 252 1.23 -13.84 -1.57
C PHE A 252 1.64 -14.70 -2.77
N VAL A 253 2.94 -14.95 -2.92
CA VAL A 253 3.47 -15.78 -4.01
C VAL A 253 2.90 -17.20 -3.95
N LEU A 254 2.89 -17.82 -2.76
CA LEU A 254 2.33 -19.15 -2.57
C LEU A 254 0.85 -19.19 -2.95
N PHE A 255 0.06 -18.26 -2.43
CA PHE A 255 -1.37 -18.18 -2.69
C PHE A 255 -1.66 -18.01 -4.19
N ILE A 256 -1.02 -17.03 -4.84
CA ILE A 256 -1.23 -16.74 -6.26
C ILE A 256 -0.77 -17.92 -7.12
N ARG A 257 0.38 -18.53 -6.80
CA ARG A 257 0.89 -19.69 -7.54
C ARG A 257 -0.09 -20.86 -7.46
N GLU A 258 -0.65 -21.15 -6.30
CA GLU A 258 -1.64 -22.21 -6.13
C GLU A 258 -2.87 -21.97 -7.03
N GLN A 259 -3.37 -20.74 -7.08
CA GLN A 259 -4.49 -20.40 -7.98
C GLN A 259 -4.10 -20.56 -9.46
N LEU A 260 -2.93 -20.08 -9.85
CA LEU A 260 -2.45 -20.21 -11.24
C LEU A 260 -2.21 -21.67 -11.64
N ASP A 261 -1.72 -22.52 -10.74
CA ASP A 261 -1.52 -23.95 -10.99
C ASP A 261 -2.85 -24.68 -11.22
N ILE A 262 -3.93 -24.26 -10.57
CA ILE A 262 -5.28 -24.78 -10.81
C ILE A 262 -5.78 -24.41 -12.22
N ILE A 263 -5.53 -23.17 -12.67
CA ILE A 263 -6.02 -22.65 -13.96
C ILE A 263 -5.16 -23.15 -15.14
N ASN A 264 -3.85 -23.21 -14.93
CA ASN A 264 -2.86 -23.39 -16.00
C ASN A 264 -2.13 -24.74 -15.95
N GLY A 265 -2.24 -25.48 -14.85
CA GLY A 265 -1.30 -26.54 -14.53
C GLY A 265 0.08 -25.99 -14.17
N LYS A 266 0.91 -26.85 -13.56
CA LYS A 266 2.26 -26.48 -13.09
C LYS A 266 3.24 -26.07 -14.19
N ASP A 267 2.96 -26.44 -15.44
CA ASP A 267 3.77 -26.06 -16.60
C ASP A 267 3.33 -24.73 -17.23
N ASN A 268 2.33 -24.06 -16.65
CA ASN A 268 1.80 -22.76 -17.08
C ASN A 268 1.26 -22.76 -18.53
N LYS A 269 0.67 -23.87 -19.00
CA LYS A 269 0.18 -24.03 -20.39
C LYS A 269 -1.34 -24.15 -20.54
N GLY A 270 -2.09 -24.00 -19.45
CA GLY A 270 -3.55 -24.11 -19.49
C GLY A 270 -4.25 -22.83 -19.98
N LEU A 271 -5.35 -22.47 -19.32
CA LEU A 271 -6.35 -21.58 -19.90
C LEU A 271 -5.96 -20.09 -19.89
N LEU A 272 -5.03 -19.71 -19.02
CA LEU A 272 -4.59 -18.34 -18.81
C LEU A 272 -3.06 -18.26 -18.58
N PRO A 273 -2.21 -18.63 -19.56
CA PRO A 273 -0.77 -18.56 -19.39
C PRO A 273 -0.34 -17.18 -18.89
N THR A 274 0.41 -17.16 -17.79
CA THR A 274 0.68 -15.95 -17.00
C THR A 274 2.17 -15.72 -16.85
N ARG A 275 2.65 -14.52 -17.16
CA ARG A 275 3.99 -14.07 -16.78
C ARG A 275 3.96 -13.60 -15.33
N PHE A 276 4.29 -14.50 -14.41
CA PHE A 276 4.31 -14.22 -12.97
C PHE A 276 5.72 -13.84 -12.50
N GLY A 277 5.88 -12.63 -11.98
CA GLY A 277 7.16 -12.07 -11.55
C GLY A 277 7.23 -11.82 -10.05
N VAL A 278 8.39 -12.09 -9.46
CA VAL A 278 8.71 -11.79 -8.06
C VAL A 278 9.92 -10.89 -8.01
N VAL A 279 9.78 -9.72 -7.38
CA VAL A 279 10.83 -8.69 -7.34
C VAL A 279 11.24 -8.43 -5.88
N GLN A 280 12.54 -8.51 -5.62
CA GLN A 280 13.16 -8.24 -4.33
C GLN A 280 14.25 -7.17 -4.43
N THR A 281 14.71 -6.67 -3.29
CA THR A 281 15.93 -5.84 -3.19
C THR A 281 17.06 -6.65 -2.55
N ALA A 282 18.28 -6.10 -2.56
CA ALA A 282 19.42 -6.74 -1.89
C ALA A 282 19.27 -6.88 -0.36
N TYR A 283 18.31 -6.20 0.26
CA TYR A 283 18.02 -6.33 1.69
C TYR A 283 17.16 -7.56 2.02
N ALA A 284 16.63 -8.26 1.01
CA ALA A 284 15.86 -9.46 1.23
C ALA A 284 16.72 -10.54 1.89
N ASN A 285 16.12 -11.27 2.84
CA ASN A 285 16.77 -12.41 3.46
C ASN A 285 17.07 -13.49 2.41
N GLY A 286 18.32 -13.95 2.30
CA GLY A 286 18.71 -14.95 1.31
C GLY A 286 17.89 -16.25 1.35
N ALA A 287 17.38 -16.64 2.53
CA ALA A 287 16.52 -17.80 2.68
C ALA A 287 15.13 -17.60 2.02
N SER A 288 14.60 -16.37 1.96
CA SER A 288 13.35 -16.09 1.24
C SER A 288 13.56 -16.24 -0.27
N THR A 289 14.66 -15.71 -0.80
CA THR A 289 15.03 -15.90 -2.21
C THR A 289 15.26 -17.37 -2.55
N GLU A 290 15.95 -18.11 -1.69
CA GLU A 290 16.18 -19.56 -1.88
C GLU A 290 14.86 -20.34 -1.85
N PHE A 291 13.98 -20.03 -0.91
CA PHE A 291 12.63 -20.60 -0.83
C PHE A 291 11.85 -20.40 -2.13
N LEU A 292 11.82 -19.18 -2.66
CA LEU A 292 11.14 -18.86 -3.92
C LEU A 292 11.75 -19.59 -5.12
N LYS A 293 13.08 -19.70 -5.18
CA LYS A 293 13.77 -20.46 -6.24
C LYS A 293 13.45 -21.96 -6.17
N ASN A 294 13.33 -22.52 -4.97
CA ASN A 294 12.93 -23.91 -4.76
C ASN A 294 11.48 -24.19 -5.20
N LEU A 295 10.63 -23.16 -5.27
CA LEU A 295 9.30 -23.23 -5.89
C LEU A 295 9.34 -23.10 -7.43
N GLY A 296 10.53 -23.04 -8.04
CA GLY A 296 10.72 -22.90 -9.48
C GLY A 296 10.39 -21.50 -10.00
N LEU A 297 10.42 -20.47 -9.15
CA LEU A 297 10.18 -19.09 -9.54
C LEU A 297 11.49 -18.35 -9.84
N GLU A 298 11.45 -17.50 -10.85
CA GLU A 298 12.50 -16.51 -11.08
C GLU A 298 12.30 -15.32 -10.15
N VAL A 299 13.38 -14.92 -9.46
CA VAL A 299 13.39 -13.76 -8.57
C VAL A 299 14.31 -12.70 -9.17
N VAL A 300 13.77 -11.51 -9.42
CA VAL A 300 14.52 -10.39 -9.97
C VAL A 300 14.90 -9.41 -8.85
N PHE A 301 16.14 -8.92 -8.90
CA PHE A 301 16.63 -7.91 -7.98
C PHE A 301 16.62 -6.52 -8.62
N THR A 302 16.25 -5.52 -7.81
CA THR A 302 16.31 -4.10 -8.18
C THR A 302 17.03 -3.29 -7.09
N SER A 303 17.35 -2.03 -7.39
CA SER A 303 17.79 -1.06 -6.38
C SER A 303 16.71 -0.85 -5.32
N THR A 304 17.12 -0.51 -4.10
CA THR A 304 16.20 -0.20 -2.99
C THR A 304 15.33 1.00 -3.30
N GLY A 305 14.08 0.94 -2.86
CA GLY A 305 13.07 1.96 -3.10
C GLY A 305 11.98 1.44 -4.01
N VAL A 306 10.74 1.60 -3.55
CA VAL A 306 9.50 1.14 -4.19
C VAL A 306 9.40 1.56 -5.66
N LYS A 307 9.93 2.73 -6.04
CA LYS A 307 9.93 3.18 -7.44
C LYS A 307 10.63 2.22 -8.41
N TYR A 308 11.70 1.54 -7.98
CA TYR A 308 12.42 0.58 -8.82
C TYR A 308 11.72 -0.79 -8.84
N LEU A 309 11.26 -1.25 -7.67
CA LEU A 309 10.50 -2.49 -7.52
C LEU A 309 9.22 -2.45 -8.36
N HIS A 310 8.44 -1.37 -8.21
CA HIS A 310 7.19 -1.15 -8.91
C HIS A 310 7.38 -1.15 -10.43
N LYS A 311 8.36 -0.38 -10.93
CA LYS A 311 8.69 -0.33 -12.36
C LYS A 311 9.03 -1.72 -12.92
N LYS A 312 9.77 -2.54 -12.18
CA LYS A 312 10.12 -3.90 -12.60
C LYS A 312 8.91 -4.83 -12.54
N ALA A 313 8.08 -4.72 -11.51
CA ALA A 313 6.88 -5.53 -11.35
C ALA A 313 5.83 -5.29 -12.45
N LEU A 314 5.75 -4.08 -13.00
CA LEU A 314 4.88 -3.73 -14.15
C LEU A 314 5.25 -4.47 -15.46
N GLU A 315 6.44 -5.06 -15.56
CA GLU A 315 6.82 -5.83 -16.76
C GLU A 315 6.11 -7.19 -16.87
N TYR A 316 5.41 -7.62 -15.82
CA TYR A 316 4.75 -8.92 -15.69
C TYR A 316 3.23 -8.81 -15.80
N ASP A 317 2.56 -9.94 -16.05
CA ASP A 317 1.10 -10.02 -16.00
C ASP A 317 0.62 -9.90 -14.55
N ILE A 318 1.35 -10.56 -13.65
CA ILE A 318 1.22 -10.41 -12.19
C ILE A 318 2.63 -10.18 -11.63
N GLY A 319 2.84 -9.05 -10.96
CA GLY A 319 4.12 -8.70 -10.34
C GLY A 319 3.98 -8.54 -8.83
N VAL A 320 4.69 -9.36 -8.04
CA VAL A 320 4.72 -9.25 -6.57
C VAL A 320 6.03 -8.60 -6.16
N TYR A 321 5.96 -7.56 -5.34
CA TYR A 321 7.15 -6.94 -4.77
C TYR A 321 6.91 -6.46 -3.34
N PHE A 322 7.88 -6.71 -2.46
CA PHE A 322 7.94 -6.16 -1.11
C PHE A 322 9.39 -5.89 -0.74
N GLU A 323 9.60 -4.86 0.07
CA GLU A 323 10.83 -4.65 0.81
C GLU A 323 10.70 -5.28 2.21
N ALA A 324 11.82 -5.72 2.79
CA ALA A 324 11.85 -6.29 4.14
C ALA A 324 11.35 -5.34 5.23
N ASN A 325 11.17 -4.04 4.95
CA ASN A 325 10.56 -3.07 5.87
C ASN A 325 9.02 -3.15 5.91
N GLY A 326 8.39 -4.00 5.09
CA GLY A 326 6.95 -4.18 5.02
C GLY A 326 6.23 -3.35 3.94
N HIS A 327 6.95 -2.55 3.14
CA HIS A 327 6.36 -1.82 2.02
C HIS A 327 6.29 -2.73 0.78
N GLY A 328 5.12 -2.90 0.19
CA GLY A 328 4.96 -3.67 -1.04
C GLY A 328 3.52 -3.86 -1.45
N THR A 329 3.33 -4.46 -2.62
CA THR A 329 2.00 -4.81 -3.14
C THR A 329 2.12 -5.90 -4.22
N VAL A 330 0.97 -6.30 -4.76
CA VAL A 330 0.83 -7.11 -5.96
C VAL A 330 0.23 -6.24 -7.06
N LEU A 331 0.81 -6.29 -8.26
CA LEU A 331 0.32 -5.60 -9.44
C LEU A 331 -0.26 -6.60 -10.42
N PHE A 332 -1.34 -6.19 -11.09
CA PHE A 332 -1.98 -6.94 -12.17
C PHE A 332 -2.02 -6.05 -13.41
N ASN A 333 -1.59 -6.59 -14.53
CA ASN A 333 -1.68 -5.90 -15.81
C ASN A 333 -3.14 -5.84 -16.28
N ASP A 334 -3.58 -4.70 -16.83
CA ASP A 334 -4.96 -4.51 -17.31
C ASP A 334 -5.37 -5.54 -18.40
N ASP A 335 -4.45 -5.96 -19.28
CA ASP A 335 -4.69 -7.03 -20.27
C ASP A 335 -4.91 -8.39 -19.59
N PHE A 336 -4.09 -8.70 -18.58
CA PHE A 336 -4.24 -9.93 -17.80
C PHE A 336 -5.61 -9.96 -17.09
N VAL A 337 -6.00 -8.86 -16.45
CA VAL A 337 -7.32 -8.72 -15.81
C VAL A 337 -8.43 -8.93 -16.84
N SER A 338 -8.35 -8.28 -18.00
CA SER A 338 -9.34 -8.42 -19.08
C SER A 338 -9.46 -9.87 -19.58
N ARG A 339 -8.34 -10.58 -19.72
CA ARG A 339 -8.32 -12.02 -20.09
C ARG A 339 -8.92 -12.90 -18.98
N LEU A 340 -8.65 -12.59 -17.71
CA LEU A 340 -9.22 -13.29 -16.55
C LEU A 340 -10.74 -13.10 -16.47
N GLU A 341 -11.24 -11.88 -16.68
CA GLU A 341 -12.67 -11.59 -16.73
C GLU A 341 -13.36 -12.34 -17.88
N SER A 342 -12.76 -12.34 -19.06
CA SER A 342 -13.28 -13.10 -20.22
C SER A 342 -13.31 -14.61 -19.97
N LEU A 343 -12.27 -15.15 -19.32
CA LEU A 343 -12.25 -16.57 -18.93
C LEU A 343 -13.36 -16.87 -17.91
N THR A 344 -13.54 -16.01 -16.92
CA THR A 344 -14.59 -16.14 -15.90
C THR A 344 -15.98 -16.11 -16.51
N ALA A 345 -16.25 -15.18 -17.44
CA ALA A 345 -17.52 -15.12 -18.15
C ALA A 345 -17.82 -16.41 -18.93
N ARG A 346 -16.84 -16.93 -19.67
CA ARG A 346 -16.97 -18.20 -20.41
C ARG A 346 -17.20 -19.41 -19.50
N LEU A 347 -16.53 -19.46 -18.36
CA LEU A 347 -16.68 -20.56 -17.39
C LEU A 347 -18.00 -20.48 -16.64
N SER A 348 -18.53 -19.27 -16.39
CA SER A 348 -19.85 -19.07 -15.78
C SER A 348 -20.98 -19.60 -16.66
N GLU A 349 -20.83 -19.52 -17.97
CA GLU A 349 -21.77 -20.12 -18.93
C GLU A 349 -21.70 -21.66 -18.96
N ALA A 350 -20.62 -22.26 -18.42
CA ALA A 350 -20.32 -23.69 -18.53
C ALA A 350 -20.32 -24.48 -17.20
N ALA A 351 -20.10 -23.86 -16.04
CA ALA A 351 -20.02 -24.54 -14.73
C ALA A 351 -20.31 -23.59 -13.53
N GLY A 352 -20.93 -24.13 -12.48
CA GLY A 352 -21.43 -23.40 -11.30
C GLY A 352 -20.38 -22.88 -10.30
N GLU A 353 -20.62 -21.63 -9.88
CA GLU A 353 -20.28 -20.88 -8.65
C GLU A 353 -18.86 -20.88 -8.03
N LEU A 354 -18.02 -21.93 -8.09
CA LEU A 354 -16.77 -21.94 -7.29
C LEU A 354 -15.59 -21.21 -7.94
N PHE A 355 -15.47 -21.23 -9.27
CA PHE A 355 -14.41 -20.52 -10.02
C PHE A 355 -14.65 -18.99 -10.05
N MET A 356 -15.90 -18.58 -9.87
CA MET A 356 -16.39 -17.21 -10.02
C MET A 356 -15.83 -16.23 -9.00
N ALA A 357 -15.69 -16.66 -7.75
CA ALA A 357 -15.35 -15.73 -6.70
C ALA A 357 -13.83 -15.50 -6.58
N CYS A 358 -12.94 -16.44 -6.94
CA CYS A 358 -11.50 -16.15 -7.02
C CYS A 358 -11.23 -15.05 -8.05
N ALA A 359 -11.81 -15.15 -9.25
CA ALA A 359 -11.66 -14.08 -10.23
C ALA A 359 -12.29 -12.75 -9.78
N LYS A 360 -13.48 -12.74 -9.18
CA LYS A 360 -14.09 -11.51 -8.65
C LYS A 360 -13.32 -10.90 -7.48
N ALA A 361 -12.77 -11.72 -6.60
CA ALA A 361 -11.93 -11.28 -5.49
C ALA A 361 -10.60 -10.72 -5.99
N PHE A 362 -9.96 -11.38 -6.95
CA PHE A 362 -8.76 -10.87 -7.63
C PHE A 362 -9.03 -9.59 -8.43
N CYS A 363 -10.19 -9.45 -9.10
CA CYS A 363 -10.53 -8.25 -9.87
C CYS A 363 -11.06 -7.09 -9.02
N SER A 364 -11.51 -7.33 -7.78
CA SER A 364 -11.99 -6.27 -6.87
C SER A 364 -10.87 -5.66 -6.03
N PHE A 365 -9.84 -6.45 -5.73
CA PHE A 365 -8.70 -6.05 -4.87
C PHE A 365 -7.67 -5.14 -5.57
N PHE A 366 -7.58 -5.18 -6.92
CA PHE A 366 -6.53 -4.53 -7.72
C PHE A 366 -7.12 -3.66 -8.85
#